data_AF-A0A926IHD3-F1
#
_entry.id   AF-A0A926IHD3-F1
#
_cell.length_a   1.000
_cell.length_b   1.000
_cell.length_c   1.000
_cell.angle_alpha   90.00
_cell.angle_beta   90.00
_cell.angle_gamma   90.00
#
_symmetry.space_group_name_H-M   'P 1'
#
loop_
_entity.id
_entity.type
_entity.pdbx_description
1 polymer ?
#
loop_
_entity_poly.entity_id
_entity_poly.type
_entity_poly.pdbx_seq_one_letter_code
_entity_poly.pdbx_strand_id
1 'polypeptide(L)'
;MRISEKTDQAVKAAIPLANCRSQNEFVEKALLHYCAYLQSGEVANILSPMLVSAFRGTVQDSENRTARLLFKLAVEVDMMMHLFATAMEIDPELLEKLRALCVREIKKTNGSISLKDVVEYQRGGDQ
;
A
#
# COMPACT_ATOMS: atom_id res chain seq x y z
N MET A 1 29.75 -41.93 2.92
CA MET A 1 28.34 -41.50 2.75
C MET A 1 27.82 -42.06 1.43
N ARG A 2 26.72 -42.80 1.42
CA ARG A 2 26.18 -43.37 0.17
C ARG A 2 25.06 -42.45 -0.32
N ILE A 3 25.36 -41.64 -1.33
CA ILE A 3 24.41 -40.71 -1.95
C ILE A 3 23.75 -41.44 -3.13
N SER A 4 22.44 -41.29 -3.32
CA SER A 4 21.74 -41.92 -4.46
C SER A 4 22.19 -41.29 -5.79
N GLU A 5 22.20 -42.05 -6.89
CA GLU A 5 22.57 -41.51 -8.21
C GLU A 5 21.72 -40.29 -8.62
N LYS A 6 20.43 -40.31 -8.26
CA LYS A 6 19.52 -39.18 -8.50
C LYS A 6 19.95 -37.92 -7.75
N THR A 7 20.40 -38.07 -6.51
CA THR A 7 20.89 -36.96 -5.68
C THR A 7 22.24 -36.46 -6.18
N ASP A 8 23.13 -37.35 -6.63
CA ASP A 8 24.44 -36.98 -7.19
C ASP A 8 24.31 -36.17 -8.49
N GLN A 9 23.37 -36.57 -9.37
CA GLN A 9 23.05 -35.81 -10.58
C GLN A 9 22.48 -34.41 -10.25
N ALA A 10 21.58 -34.33 -9.28
CA ALA A 10 21.01 -33.05 -8.83
C ALA A 10 22.09 -32.13 -8.22
N VAL A 11 23.02 -32.69 -7.43
CA VAL A 11 24.14 -31.95 -6.85
C VAL A 11 25.06 -31.42 -7.96
N LYS A 12 25.43 -32.25 -8.94
CA LYS A 12 26.27 -31.83 -10.08
C LYS A 12 25.65 -30.70 -10.90
N ALA A 13 24.33 -30.73 -11.12
CA ALA A 13 23.62 -29.64 -11.79
C ALA A 13 23.57 -28.35 -10.95
N ALA A 14 23.55 -28.47 -9.62
CA ALA A 14 23.44 -27.34 -8.70
C ALA A 14 24.77 -26.67 -8.32
N ILE A 15 25.91 -27.37 -8.45
CA ILE A 15 27.26 -26.82 -8.19
C ILE A 15 27.51 -25.46 -8.88
N PRO A 16 27.26 -25.29 -10.20
CA PRO A 16 27.47 -24.00 -10.85
C PRO A 16 26.48 -22.92 -10.40
N LEU A 17 25.23 -23.30 -10.07
CA LEU A 17 24.21 -22.36 -9.58
C LEU A 17 24.55 -21.83 -8.17
N ALA A 18 25.15 -22.67 -7.34
CA ALA A 18 25.57 -22.32 -5.98
C ALA A 18 26.98 -21.71 -5.92
N ASN A 19 27.60 -21.42 -7.08
CA ASN A 19 28.95 -20.87 -7.19
C ASN A 19 29.99 -21.67 -6.37
N CYS A 20 29.92 -23.00 -6.43
CA CYS A 20 30.82 -23.91 -5.73
C CYS A 20 31.85 -24.48 -6.71
N ARG A 21 33.09 -24.68 -6.26
CA ARG A 21 34.19 -25.19 -7.08
C ARG A 21 34.34 -26.70 -7.01
N SER A 22 33.72 -27.33 -6.02
CA SER A 22 33.74 -28.78 -5.83
C SER A 22 32.45 -29.28 -5.20
N GLN A 23 32.21 -30.59 -5.35
CA GLN A 23 31.10 -31.27 -4.69
C GLN A 23 31.23 -31.23 -3.16
N ASN A 24 32.45 -31.27 -2.62
CA ASN A 24 32.68 -31.13 -1.18
C ASN A 24 32.28 -29.73 -0.67
N GLU A 25 32.68 -28.68 -1.37
CA GLU A 25 32.31 -27.29 -1.01
C GLU A 25 30.79 -27.10 -1.04
N PHE A 26 30.12 -27.69 -2.03
CA PHE A 26 28.66 -27.67 -2.12
C PHE A 26 28.01 -28.39 -0.94
N VAL A 27 28.50 -29.58 -0.58
CA VAL A 27 27.97 -30.37 0.54
C VAL A 27 28.17 -29.66 1.88
N GLU A 28 29.35 -29.06 2.10
CA GLU A 28 29.66 -28.32 3.32
C GLU A 28 28.76 -27.09 3.48
N LYS A 29 28.58 -26.30 2.41
CA LYS A 29 27.65 -25.16 2.40
C LYS A 29 26.20 -25.61 2.63
N ALA A 30 25.77 -26.70 2.01
CA ALA A 30 24.42 -27.24 2.19
C ALA A 30 24.16 -27.71 3.63
N LEU A 31 25.14 -28.37 4.27
CA LEU A 31 25.06 -28.79 5.67
C LEU A 31 25.02 -27.58 6.61
N LEU A 32 25.89 -26.59 6.41
CA LEU A 32 25.88 -25.34 7.17
C LEU A 32 24.54 -24.62 7.04
N HIS A 33 24.00 -24.53 5.82
CA HIS A 33 22.68 -23.93 5.57
C HIS A 33 21.56 -24.71 6.26
N TYR A 34 21.59 -26.04 6.27
CA TYR A 34 20.58 -26.85 6.94
C TYR A 34 20.67 -26.73 8.48
N CYS A 35 21.88 -26.70 9.04
CA CYS A 35 22.11 -26.41 10.46
C CYS A 35 21.60 -25.00 10.82
N ALA A 36 21.89 -24.00 9.99
CA ALA A 36 21.39 -22.65 10.15
C ALA A 36 19.86 -22.58 10.01
N TYR A 37 19.27 -23.35 9.08
CA TYR A 37 17.82 -23.44 8.90
C TYR A 37 17.13 -23.99 10.17
N LEU A 38 17.65 -25.09 10.73
CA LEU A 38 17.14 -25.67 11.96
C LEU A 38 17.23 -24.71 13.15
N GLN A 39 18.30 -23.92 13.25
CA GLN A 39 18.46 -22.87 14.27
C GLN A 39 17.57 -21.65 13.99
N SER A 40 17.37 -21.30 12.71
CA SER A 40 16.56 -20.16 12.29
C SER A 40 15.06 -20.40 12.41
N GLY A 41 14.60 -21.65 12.50
CA GLY A 41 13.19 -21.98 12.71
C GLY A 41 12.64 -21.32 13.98
N GLU A 42 13.42 -21.27 15.06
CA GLU A 42 13.07 -20.53 16.28
C GLU A 42 13.04 -19.01 16.06
N VAL A 43 14.05 -18.46 15.38
CA VAL A 43 14.16 -17.01 15.13
C VAL A 43 13.06 -16.52 14.18
N ALA A 44 12.75 -17.25 13.11
CA ALA A 44 11.69 -16.93 12.16
C ALA A 44 10.30 -17.00 12.80
N ASN A 45 10.07 -17.94 13.71
CA ASN A 45 8.83 -18.05 14.48
C ASN A 45 8.60 -16.88 15.43
N ILE A 46 9.66 -16.24 15.94
CA ILE A 46 9.57 -15.06 16.80
C ILE A 46 9.52 -13.76 15.97
N LEU A 47 10.37 -13.67 14.95
CA LEU A 47 10.52 -12.47 14.15
C LEU A 47 9.31 -12.19 13.26
N SER A 48 8.70 -13.21 12.66
CA SER A 48 7.58 -13.01 11.73
C SER A 48 6.35 -12.41 12.42
N PRO A 49 5.87 -12.89 13.59
CA PRO A 49 4.78 -12.26 14.32
C PRO A 49 5.12 -10.85 14.81
N MET A 50 6.37 -10.60 15.25
CA MET A 50 6.78 -9.26 15.66
C MET A 50 6.76 -8.26 14.50
N LEU A 51 7.24 -8.66 13.32
CA LEU A 51 7.17 -7.82 12.12
C LEU A 51 5.72 -7.54 11.72
N VAL A 52 4.85 -8.56 11.73
CA VAL A 52 3.41 -8.37 11.45
C VAL A 52 2.77 -7.43 12.46
N SER A 53 3.11 -7.57 13.74
CA SER A 53 2.62 -6.67 14.80
C SER A 53 3.08 -5.23 14.60
N ALA A 54 4.37 -5.04 14.31
CA ALA A 54 4.95 -3.71 14.03
C ALA A 54 4.32 -3.05 12.79
N PHE A 55 4.11 -3.82 11.72
CA PHE A 55 3.40 -3.33 10.53
C PHE A 55 1.96 -2.97 10.85
N ARG A 56 1.24 -3.83 11.58
CA ARG A 56 -0.14 -3.53 12.01
C ARG A 56 -0.21 -2.26 12.86
N GLY A 57 0.72 -2.09 13.81
CA GLY A 57 0.82 -0.88 14.62
C GLY A 57 1.05 0.37 13.76
N THR A 58 1.99 0.30 12.82
CA THR A 58 2.30 1.41 11.90
C THR A 58 1.10 1.79 11.03
N VAL A 59 0.39 0.79 10.49
CA VAL A 59 -0.83 1.00 9.69
C VAL A 59 -1.92 1.62 10.56
N GLN A 60 -2.18 1.06 11.75
CA GLN A 60 -3.20 1.57 12.66
C GLN A 60 -2.92 3.02 13.07
N ASP A 61 -1.66 3.37 13.35
CA ASP A 61 -1.26 4.73 13.70
C ASP A 61 -1.47 5.71 12.53
N SER A 62 -1.16 5.26 11.31
CA SER A 62 -1.42 6.02 10.09
C SER A 62 -2.91 6.25 9.85
N GLU A 63 -3.73 5.21 9.99
CA GLU A 63 -5.19 5.28 9.88
C GLU A 63 -5.78 6.22 10.93
N ASN A 64 -5.35 6.08 12.19
CA ASN A 64 -5.77 6.96 13.29
C ASN A 64 -5.40 8.43 13.02
N ARG A 65 -4.20 8.69 12.49
CA ARG A 65 -3.79 10.04 12.11
C ARG A 65 -4.65 10.58 10.97
N THR A 66 -4.90 9.77 9.95
CA THR A 66 -5.74 10.13 8.79
C THR A 66 -7.16 10.45 9.24
N ALA A 67 -7.76 9.63 10.08
CA ALA A 67 -9.09 9.86 10.65
C ALA A 67 -9.17 11.20 11.40
N ARG A 68 -8.17 11.52 12.24
CA ARG A 68 -8.11 12.82 12.94
C ARG A 68 -7.98 14.01 11.99
N LEU A 69 -7.19 13.88 10.93
CA LEU A 69 -7.02 14.95 9.93
C LEU A 69 -8.31 15.13 9.10
N LEU A 70 -8.96 14.05 8.70
CA LEU A 70 -10.25 14.08 8.03
C LEU A 70 -11.33 14.72 8.90
N PHE A 71 -11.34 14.43 10.20
CA PHE A 71 -12.27 15.07 11.15
C PHE A 71 -12.04 16.59 11.22
N LYS A 72 -10.79 17.03 11.38
CA LYS A 72 -10.46 18.47 11.38
C LYS A 72 -10.86 19.15 10.07
N LEU A 73 -10.57 18.52 8.94
CA LEU A 73 -10.97 19.03 7.63
C LEU A 73 -12.50 19.10 7.50
N ALA A 74 -13.23 18.10 7.98
CA ALA A 74 -14.69 18.10 7.96
C ALA A 74 -15.28 19.26 8.77
N VAL A 75 -14.70 19.58 9.93
CA VAL A 75 -15.11 20.74 10.73
C VAL A 75 -14.91 22.05 9.96
N GLU A 76 -13.75 22.25 9.34
CA GLU A 76 -13.49 23.46 8.54
C GLU A 76 -14.42 23.57 7.33
N VAL A 77 -14.69 22.44 6.64
CA VAL A 77 -15.62 22.40 5.51
C VAL A 77 -17.04 22.71 5.94
N ASP A 78 -17.50 22.19 7.09
CA ASP A 78 -18.82 22.48 7.65
C ASP A 78 -18.97 23.96 8.01
N MET A 79 -17.95 24.54 8.64
CA MET A 79 -17.90 25.99 8.90
C MET A 79 -17.96 26.82 7.61
N MET A 80 -17.21 26.43 6.57
CA MET A 80 -17.29 27.08 5.26
C MET A 80 -18.68 26.96 4.63
N MET A 81 -19.33 25.80 4.72
CA MET A 81 -20.70 25.60 4.23
C MET A 81 -21.69 26.54 4.92
N HIS A 82 -21.61 26.67 6.25
CA HIS A 82 -22.43 27.60 7.03
C HIS A 82 -22.19 29.07 6.65
N LEU A 83 -20.93 29.47 6.44
CA LEU A 83 -20.59 30.81 5.98
C LEU A 83 -21.18 31.10 4.59
N PHE A 84 -21.06 30.18 3.64
CA PHE A 84 -21.61 30.35 2.29
C PHE A 84 -23.14 30.38 2.28
N ALA A 85 -23.79 29.50 3.04
CA ALA A 85 -25.24 29.48 3.16
C ALA A 85 -25.77 30.81 3.71
N THR A 86 -25.08 31.37 4.71
CA THR A 86 -25.43 32.68 5.31
C THR A 86 -25.15 33.83 4.35
N ALA A 87 -24.03 33.80 3.62
CA ALA A 87 -23.59 34.92 2.78
C ALA A 87 -24.30 34.98 1.41
N MET A 88 -24.77 33.85 0.88
CA MET A 88 -25.21 33.74 -0.52
C MET A 88 -26.66 33.29 -0.71
N GLU A 89 -27.44 33.11 0.37
CA GLU A 89 -28.86 32.70 0.30
C GLU A 89 -29.08 31.50 -0.64
N ILE A 90 -28.23 30.47 -0.50
CA ILE A 90 -28.16 29.36 -1.46
C ILE A 90 -29.48 28.59 -1.51
N ASP A 91 -30.05 28.46 -2.70
CA ASP A 91 -31.23 27.62 -2.97
C ASP A 91 -30.89 26.12 -2.81
N PRO A 92 -31.63 25.36 -1.99
CA PRO A 92 -31.47 23.92 -1.84
C PRO A 92 -31.49 23.14 -3.17
N GLU A 93 -32.28 23.56 -4.16
CA GLU A 93 -32.38 22.86 -5.45
C GLU A 93 -31.09 22.99 -6.28
N LEU A 94 -30.40 24.13 -6.18
CA LEU A 94 -29.11 24.36 -6.82
C LEU A 94 -28.02 23.47 -6.20
N LEU A 95 -28.07 23.27 -4.88
CA LEU A 95 -27.10 22.44 -4.16
C LEU A 95 -27.14 20.97 -4.60
N GLU A 96 -28.35 20.43 -4.84
CA GLU A 96 -28.52 19.05 -5.31
C GLU A 96 -27.99 18.86 -6.73
N LYS A 97 -28.25 19.82 -7.64
CA LYS A 97 -27.70 19.83 -9.00
C LYS A 97 -26.18 19.94 -8.99
N LEU A 98 -25.61 20.82 -8.16
CA LEU A 98 -24.17 20.98 -8.01
C LEU A 98 -23.52 19.70 -7.48
N ARG A 99 -24.11 19.05 -6.48
CA ARG A 99 -23.61 17.78 -5.93
C ARG A 99 -23.56 16.69 -7.01
N ALA A 100 -24.62 16.55 -7.81
CA ALA A 100 -24.66 15.58 -8.91
C ALA A 100 -23.57 15.85 -9.96
N LEU A 101 -23.30 17.12 -10.26
CA LEU A 101 -22.24 17.54 -11.18
C LEU A 101 -20.86 17.20 -10.62
N CYS A 102 -20.56 17.62 -9.38
CA CYS A 102 -19.26 17.35 -8.75
C CYS A 102 -18.98 15.85 -8.62
N VAL A 103 -19.98 15.03 -8.26
CA VAL A 103 -19.82 13.56 -8.22
C VAL A 103 -19.49 12.99 -9.60
N ARG A 104 -20.14 13.50 -10.66
CA ARG A 104 -19.86 13.07 -12.04
C ARG A 104 -18.46 13.45 -12.48
N GLU A 105 -18.04 14.68 -12.17
CA GLU A 105 -16.72 15.19 -12.48
C GLU A 105 -15.63 14.36 -11.78
N ILE A 106 -15.74 14.16 -10.47
CA ILE A 106 -14.81 13.33 -9.69
C ILE A 106 -14.69 11.91 -10.27
N LYS A 107 -15.81 11.32 -10.70
CA LYS A 107 -15.81 10.00 -11.35
C LYS A 107 -15.15 10.03 -12.72
N LYS A 108 -15.38 11.06 -13.53
CA LYS A 108 -14.77 11.22 -14.86
C LYS A 108 -13.26 11.43 -14.75
N THR A 109 -12.79 12.12 -13.70
CA THR A 109 -11.39 12.53 -13.55
C THR A 109 -10.60 11.70 -12.54
N ASN A 110 -11.19 10.65 -11.97
CA ASN A 110 -10.61 9.84 -10.89
C ASN A 110 -10.10 10.68 -9.71
N GLY A 111 -10.85 11.73 -9.35
CA GLY A 111 -10.51 12.63 -8.24
C GLY A 111 -9.52 13.74 -8.58
N SER A 112 -9.08 13.88 -9.83
CA SER A 112 -8.31 15.03 -10.27
C SER A 112 -9.23 16.20 -10.64
N ILE A 113 -9.22 17.28 -9.88
CA ILE A 113 -10.01 18.48 -10.19
C ILE A 113 -9.07 19.68 -10.23
N SER A 114 -9.20 20.49 -11.27
CA SER A 114 -8.45 21.74 -11.46
C SER A 114 -9.41 22.92 -11.34
N LEU A 115 -9.02 23.93 -10.58
CA LEU A 115 -9.80 25.17 -10.48
C LEU A 115 -9.99 25.85 -11.84
N LYS A 116 -8.99 25.73 -12.73
CA LYS A 116 -9.08 26.28 -14.09
C LYS A 116 -10.25 25.66 -14.85
N ASP A 117 -10.39 24.35 -14.79
CA ASP A 117 -11.41 23.59 -15.52
C ASP A 117 -12.80 23.94 -14.97
N VAL A 118 -12.93 24.08 -13.65
CA VAL A 118 -14.17 24.53 -12.99
C VAL A 118 -14.56 25.94 -13.43
N VAL A 119 -13.59 26.87 -13.51
CA VAL A 119 -13.84 28.26 -13.95
C VAL A 119 -14.23 28.32 -15.42
N GLU A 120 -13.58 27.53 -16.28
CA GLU A 120 -13.93 27.43 -17.71
C GLU A 120 -15.36 26.90 -17.87
N TYR A 121 -15.73 25.85 -17.16
CA TYR A 121 -17.10 25.32 -17.15
C TYR A 121 -18.13 26.37 -16.72
N GLN A 122 -17.88 27.10 -15.63
CA GLN A 122 -18.79 28.15 -15.14
C GLN A 122 -18.94 29.33 -16.10
N ARG A 123 -17.97 29.54 -17.00
CA ARG A 123 -18.01 30.58 -18.04
C ARG A 123 -18.65 30.08 -19.35
N GLY A 124 -19.19 28.87 -19.38
CA GLY A 124 -19.80 28.26 -20.56
C GLY A 124 -18.80 27.57 -21.49
N GLY A 125 -17.62 27.22 -21.01
CA GLY A 125 -16.69 26.34 -21.73
C GLY A 125 -17.20 24.89 -21.75
N ASP A 126 -17.10 24.23 -22.91
CA ASP A 126 -17.40 22.81 -23.05
C ASP A 126 -16.36 21.93 -22.33
N GLN A 127 -16.82 20.82 -21.74
CA GLN A 127 -16.04 19.86 -20.93
C GLN A 127 -15.76 18.53 -21.64
#